data_AF-A0AAJ1BH46-F1
#
_entry.id   AF-A0AAJ1BH46-F1
#
_cell.length_a   1.000
_cell.length_b   1.000
_cell.length_c   1.000
_cell.angle_alpha   90.00
_cell.angle_beta   90.00
_cell.angle_gamma   90.00
#
_symmetry.space_group_name_H-M   'P 1'
#
loop_
_entity.id
_entity.type
_entity.pdbx_description
1 polymer ?
#
loop_
_entity_poly.entity_id
_entity_poly.type
_entity_poly.pdbx_seq_one_letter_code
_entity_poly.pdbx_strand_id
1 'polypeptide(L)'
;MSQTAERVSTQTKVMKWIAITALIYLVLVAVGAVGDGFKLVSGGSEGAKAIFAFADNPLVALLLGVFATALVQSSSTVTSVIVGLVAGGLPLSVAIPMVMGANIGTTITNTLVSVGHIRSKEEFQRAFAASTVHDFFNLMAVLIFLPLEVAFGVLEKAARYLADLFTMDANLSMKDYNFMKSLTAPALDVIKQITSVLDGKWAGIAMIVLGIGLILFAVTFLGKLLKQVMVGKAKAMLHGAIGKGPVAGILSGTAVTVMVQSSSTTTSLMVPLAGSGVFSTRQIYPFTLGANIGTTITALLAATAISGSAAEAALTVALVHVLFNVFAVLLIYGLPLLRDIPVHCAEALARASARNKGAAMAYVVGSFFVLPGALLLAIR
;
A
#
# COMPACT_ATOMS: atom_id res chain seq x y z
N MET A 1 41.13 -12.66 -7.40
CA MET A 1 39.89 -11.94 -7.75
C MET A 1 40.22 -10.45 -7.66
N SER A 2 40.27 -9.75 -8.81
CA SER A 2 41.04 -8.50 -8.98
C SER A 2 40.27 -7.22 -8.64
N GLN A 3 41.01 -6.13 -8.41
CA GLN A 3 40.52 -4.75 -8.20
C GLN A 3 39.52 -4.28 -9.27
N THR A 4 39.54 -4.86 -10.48
CA THR A 4 38.58 -4.59 -11.55
C THR A 4 37.18 -5.09 -11.20
N ALA A 5 37.06 -6.28 -10.58
CA ALA A 5 35.78 -6.81 -10.12
C ALA A 5 35.20 -5.99 -8.95
N GLU A 6 36.07 -5.47 -8.09
CA GLU A 6 35.69 -4.60 -6.96
C GLU A 6 35.25 -3.20 -7.42
N ARG A 7 35.93 -2.60 -8.41
CA ARG A 7 35.50 -1.35 -9.07
C ARG A 7 34.18 -1.51 -9.82
N VAL A 8 34.00 -2.58 -10.60
CA VAL A 8 32.74 -2.86 -11.32
C VAL A 8 31.58 -3.09 -10.33
N SER A 9 31.82 -3.81 -9.23
CA SER A 9 30.86 -4.00 -8.13
C SER A 9 30.45 -2.67 -7.48
N THR A 10 31.41 -1.77 -7.23
CA THR A 10 31.16 -0.47 -6.61
C THR A 10 30.42 0.48 -7.55
N GLN A 11 30.81 0.54 -8.83
CA GLN A 11 30.15 1.34 -9.86
C GLN A 11 28.69 0.88 -10.08
N THR A 12 28.45 -0.43 -10.04
CA THR A 12 27.10 -1.00 -10.13
C THR A 12 26.23 -0.63 -8.91
N LYS A 13 26.82 -0.53 -7.71
CA LYS A 13 26.09 -0.08 -6.50
C LYS A 13 25.74 1.40 -6.56
N VAL A 14 26.68 2.26 -6.95
CA VAL A 14 26.45 3.72 -7.07
C VAL A 14 25.36 4.00 -8.09
N MET A 15 25.41 3.35 -9.26
CA MET A 15 24.39 3.53 -10.30
C MET A 15 22.99 3.09 -9.85
N LYS A 16 22.90 2.03 -9.04
CA LYS A 16 21.62 1.60 -8.43
C LYS A 16 21.06 2.63 -7.44
N TRP A 17 21.90 3.24 -6.61
CA TRP A 17 21.46 4.30 -5.69
C TRP A 17 21.04 5.58 -6.41
N ILE A 18 21.77 5.97 -7.46
CA ILE A 18 21.36 7.09 -8.33
C ILE A 18 19.98 6.80 -8.95
N ALA A 19 19.79 5.60 -9.49
CA ALA A 19 18.50 5.18 -10.06
C ALA A 19 17.38 5.18 -9.01
N ILE A 20 17.65 4.73 -7.78
CA ILE A 20 16.68 4.79 -6.66
C ILE A 20 16.27 6.24 -6.39
N THR A 21 17.22 7.16 -6.25
CA THR A 21 16.93 8.58 -6.03
C THR A 21 16.15 9.19 -7.19
N ALA A 22 16.50 8.86 -8.44
CA ALA A 22 15.77 9.32 -9.62
C ALA A 22 14.32 8.80 -9.66
N LEU A 23 14.09 7.55 -9.25
CA LEU A 23 12.75 6.97 -9.18
C LEU A 23 11.94 7.59 -8.04
N ILE A 24 12.56 7.89 -6.89
CA ILE A 24 11.91 8.65 -5.83
C ILE A 24 11.49 10.01 -6.37
N TYR A 25 12.40 10.75 -7.01
CA TYR A 25 12.08 12.04 -7.65
C TYR A 25 10.91 11.91 -8.64
N LEU A 26 10.90 10.86 -9.46
CA LEU A 26 9.82 10.61 -10.41
C LEU A 26 8.47 10.36 -9.71
N VAL A 27 8.46 9.65 -8.58
CA VAL A 27 7.25 9.53 -7.75
C VAL A 27 6.78 10.92 -7.32
N LEU A 28 7.69 11.81 -6.88
CA LEU A 28 7.31 13.15 -6.43
C LEU A 28 6.61 13.94 -7.54
N VAL A 29 7.22 13.96 -8.73
CA VAL A 29 6.66 14.63 -9.92
C VAL A 29 5.31 14.00 -10.30
N ALA A 30 5.21 12.68 -10.25
CA ALA A 30 4.01 11.97 -10.67
C ALA A 30 2.82 12.20 -9.72
N VAL A 31 3.06 12.20 -8.41
CA VAL A 31 2.03 12.54 -7.40
C VAL A 31 1.57 13.99 -7.58
N GLY A 32 2.50 14.92 -7.84
CA GLY A 32 2.17 16.31 -8.18
C GLY A 32 1.32 16.42 -9.45
N ALA A 33 1.63 15.65 -10.49
CA ALA A 33 0.86 15.63 -11.74
C ALA A 33 -0.57 15.09 -11.54
N VAL A 34 -0.74 14.06 -10.71
CA VAL A 34 -2.07 13.55 -10.31
C VAL A 34 -2.85 14.63 -9.55
N GLY A 35 -2.20 15.32 -8.61
CA GLY A 35 -2.84 16.39 -7.83
C GLY A 35 -3.26 17.59 -8.68
N ASP A 36 -2.37 18.12 -9.52
CA ASP A 36 -2.65 19.23 -10.43
C ASP A 36 -3.71 18.84 -11.47
N GLY A 37 -3.60 17.65 -12.05
CA GLY A 37 -4.57 17.12 -13.00
C GLY A 37 -5.95 16.94 -12.38
N PHE A 38 -6.02 16.37 -11.17
CA PHE A 38 -7.28 16.20 -10.45
C PHE A 38 -7.92 17.53 -10.11
N LYS A 39 -7.14 18.53 -9.69
CA LYS A 39 -7.63 19.90 -9.45
C LYS A 39 -8.21 20.54 -10.70
N LEU A 40 -7.62 20.30 -11.88
CA LEU A 40 -8.16 20.76 -13.17
C LEU A 40 -9.47 20.07 -13.54
N VAL A 41 -9.59 18.76 -13.30
CA VAL A 41 -10.82 18.00 -13.57
C VAL A 41 -11.96 18.40 -12.64
N SER A 42 -11.63 18.55 -11.35
CA SER A 42 -12.59 18.87 -10.30
C SER A 42 -13.00 20.33 -10.28
N GLY A 43 -12.18 21.25 -10.82
CA GLY A 43 -12.41 22.69 -10.68
C GLY A 43 -12.21 23.21 -9.25
N GLY A 44 -11.54 22.42 -8.40
CA GLY A 44 -11.30 22.74 -6.99
C GLY A 44 -12.04 21.82 -6.01
N SER A 45 -12.00 22.18 -4.74
CA SER A 45 -12.52 21.35 -3.64
C SER A 45 -14.03 21.11 -3.70
N GLU A 46 -14.82 22.08 -4.16
CA GLU A 46 -16.28 21.91 -4.27
C GLU A 46 -16.66 20.92 -5.37
N GLY A 47 -16.06 21.03 -6.56
CA GLY A 47 -16.32 20.05 -7.61
C GLY A 47 -15.70 18.68 -7.32
N ALA A 48 -14.63 18.61 -6.52
CA ALA A 48 -14.09 17.33 -6.03
C ALA A 48 -15.12 16.61 -5.13
N LYS A 49 -15.81 17.33 -4.24
CA LYS A 49 -16.93 16.79 -3.45
C LYS A 49 -18.05 16.28 -4.36
N ALA A 50 -18.41 17.02 -5.41
CA ALA A 50 -19.44 16.59 -6.35
C ALA A 50 -19.05 15.32 -7.12
N ILE A 51 -17.79 15.21 -7.59
CA ILE A 51 -17.29 14.01 -8.29
C ILE A 51 -17.36 12.78 -7.40
N PHE A 52 -17.05 12.92 -6.10
CA PHE A 52 -17.04 11.82 -5.15
C PHE A 52 -18.31 11.70 -4.30
N ALA A 53 -19.40 12.39 -4.66
CA ALA A 53 -20.68 12.28 -3.95
C ALA A 53 -21.25 10.84 -4.00
N PHE A 54 -20.95 10.08 -5.05
CA PHE A 54 -21.32 8.66 -5.11
C PHE A 54 -20.55 7.80 -4.09
N ALA A 55 -19.41 8.29 -3.60
CA ALA A 55 -18.55 7.65 -2.61
C ALA A 55 -18.71 8.27 -1.21
N ASP A 56 -19.77 9.04 -0.98
CA ASP A 56 -20.09 9.60 0.35
C ASP A 56 -20.41 8.49 1.36
N ASN A 57 -20.81 7.30 0.87
CA ASN A 57 -20.86 6.09 1.66
C ASN A 57 -19.44 5.52 1.90
N PRO A 58 -18.96 5.41 3.15
CA PRO A 58 -17.63 4.89 3.47
C PRO A 58 -17.38 3.47 2.95
N LEU A 59 -18.43 2.64 2.83
CA LEU A 59 -18.31 1.30 2.25
C LEU A 59 -18.02 1.35 0.75
N VAL A 60 -18.63 2.29 0.01
CA VAL A 60 -18.32 2.48 -1.42
C VAL A 60 -16.87 2.90 -1.58
N ALA A 61 -16.42 3.88 -0.78
CA ALA A 61 -15.03 4.32 -0.77
C ALA A 61 -14.05 3.18 -0.43
N LEU A 62 -14.36 2.36 0.59
CA LEU A 62 -13.60 1.14 0.91
C LEU A 62 -13.52 0.20 -0.30
N LEU A 63 -14.64 -0.12 -0.94
CA LEU A 63 -14.68 -1.04 -2.07
C LEU A 63 -13.94 -0.52 -3.30
N LEU A 64 -13.96 0.79 -3.56
CA LEU A 64 -13.12 1.41 -4.59
C LEU A 64 -11.64 1.15 -4.32
N GLY A 65 -11.20 1.27 -3.06
CA GLY A 65 -9.84 0.93 -2.65
C GLY A 65 -9.49 -0.54 -2.89
N VAL A 66 -10.37 -1.46 -2.48
CA VAL A 66 -10.19 -2.91 -2.70
C VAL A 66 -10.05 -3.20 -4.20
N PHE A 67 -10.98 -2.69 -5.00
CA PHE A 67 -11.04 -2.93 -6.43
C PHE A 67 -9.85 -2.33 -7.17
N ALA A 68 -9.48 -1.09 -6.84
CA ALA A 68 -8.30 -0.42 -7.41
C ALA A 68 -7.03 -1.23 -7.13
N THR A 69 -6.82 -1.69 -5.89
CA THR A 69 -5.66 -2.52 -5.56
C THR A 69 -5.74 -3.90 -6.20
N ALA A 70 -6.91 -4.51 -6.31
CA ALA A 70 -7.06 -5.81 -6.97
C ALA A 70 -6.67 -5.73 -8.46
N LEU A 71 -7.03 -4.64 -9.14
CA LEU A 71 -6.66 -4.40 -10.54
C LEU A 71 -5.17 -4.06 -10.70
N VAL A 72 -4.67 -3.16 -9.85
CA VAL A 72 -3.29 -2.68 -9.93
C VAL A 72 -2.29 -3.69 -9.34
N GLN A 73 -2.74 -4.60 -8.48
CA GLN A 73 -1.94 -5.58 -7.73
C GLN A 73 -0.85 -4.94 -6.84
N SER A 74 -0.96 -3.64 -6.53
CA SER A 74 0.00 -2.88 -5.73
C SER A 74 -0.72 -1.84 -4.88
N SER A 75 -0.91 -2.15 -3.59
CA SER A 75 -1.52 -1.23 -2.64
C SER A 75 -0.67 0.01 -2.36
N SER A 76 0.65 -0.12 -2.38
CA SER A 76 1.57 1.02 -2.33
C SER A 76 1.31 2.02 -3.46
N THR A 77 1.11 1.54 -4.69
CA THR A 77 0.78 2.42 -5.82
C THR A 77 -0.58 3.06 -5.63
N VAL A 78 -1.61 2.29 -5.29
CA VAL A 78 -2.97 2.82 -5.09
C VAL A 78 -3.00 3.86 -3.96
N THR A 79 -2.32 3.60 -2.84
CA THR A 79 -2.22 4.56 -1.74
C THR A 79 -1.44 5.82 -2.11
N SER A 80 -0.34 5.72 -2.88
CA SER A 80 0.34 6.92 -3.40
C SER A 80 -0.55 7.74 -4.35
N VAL A 81 -1.37 7.08 -5.17
CA VAL A 81 -2.37 7.77 -6.01
C VAL A 81 -3.43 8.46 -5.14
N ILE A 82 -3.95 7.80 -4.10
CA ILE A 82 -4.90 8.40 -3.15
C ILE A 82 -4.29 9.63 -2.48
N VAL A 83 -3.03 9.58 -2.05
CA VAL A 83 -2.30 10.74 -1.50
C VAL A 83 -2.25 11.89 -2.52
N GLY A 84 -1.96 11.61 -3.79
CA GLY A 84 -2.00 12.62 -4.86
C GLY A 84 -3.39 13.21 -5.10
N LEU A 85 -4.45 12.37 -5.06
CA LEU A 85 -5.83 12.83 -5.20
C LEU A 85 -6.26 13.73 -4.02
N VAL A 86 -5.84 13.40 -2.80
CA VAL A 86 -6.07 14.23 -1.60
C VAL A 86 -5.39 15.58 -1.76
N ALA A 87 -4.17 15.60 -2.29
CA ALA A 87 -3.48 16.84 -2.57
C ALA A 87 -4.22 17.71 -3.63
N GLY A 88 -4.95 17.08 -4.55
CA GLY A 88 -5.82 17.74 -5.52
C GLY A 88 -7.23 18.08 -5.00
N GLY A 89 -7.58 17.72 -3.76
CA GLY A 89 -8.85 18.07 -3.12
C GLY A 89 -9.81 16.91 -2.83
N LEU A 90 -9.39 15.65 -2.96
CA LEU A 90 -10.21 14.50 -2.51
C LEU A 90 -10.48 14.59 -0.99
N PRO A 91 -11.75 14.54 -0.54
CA PRO A 91 -12.07 14.62 0.88
C PRO A 91 -11.46 13.47 1.69
N LEU A 92 -10.99 13.77 2.90
CA LEU A 92 -10.42 12.77 3.81
C LEU A 92 -11.44 11.67 4.20
N SER A 93 -12.71 12.04 4.33
CA SER A 93 -13.82 11.11 4.60
C SER A 93 -13.97 10.01 3.53
N VAL A 94 -13.54 10.29 2.29
CA VAL A 94 -13.52 9.33 1.17
C VAL A 94 -12.16 8.65 1.08
N ALA A 95 -11.06 9.41 1.23
CA ALA A 95 -9.71 8.89 1.09
C ALA A 95 -9.35 7.84 2.17
N ILE A 96 -9.80 8.03 3.42
CA ILE A 96 -9.47 7.14 4.53
C ILE A 96 -10.04 5.73 4.32
N PRO A 97 -11.35 5.55 4.04
CA PRO A 97 -11.86 4.23 3.67
C PRO A 97 -11.20 3.66 2.41
N MET A 98 -10.90 4.49 1.40
CA MET A 98 -10.17 4.03 0.21
C MET A 98 -8.79 3.44 0.56
N VAL A 99 -8.05 4.05 1.48
CA VAL A 99 -6.76 3.52 1.96
C VAL A 99 -6.95 2.19 2.72
N MET A 100 -7.95 2.09 3.58
CA MET A 100 -8.28 0.84 4.28
C MET A 100 -8.60 -0.29 3.27
N GLY A 101 -9.35 0.04 2.21
CA GLY A 101 -9.70 -0.87 1.14
C GLY A 101 -8.49 -1.27 0.30
N ALA A 102 -7.62 -0.30 0.00
CA ALA A 102 -6.38 -0.56 -0.69
C ALA A 102 -5.49 -1.53 0.09
N ASN A 103 -5.52 -1.47 1.43
CA ASN A 103 -4.81 -2.41 2.28
C ASN A 103 -5.38 -3.84 2.19
N ILE A 104 -6.71 -4.00 2.25
CA ILE A 104 -7.37 -5.30 2.00
C ILE A 104 -6.94 -5.87 0.66
N GLY A 105 -6.97 -5.06 -0.41
CA GLY A 105 -6.64 -5.52 -1.76
C GLY A 105 -5.21 -6.07 -1.92
N THR A 106 -4.27 -5.71 -1.03
CA THR A 106 -2.85 -6.14 -1.12
C THR A 106 -2.69 -7.65 -1.19
N THR A 107 -3.62 -8.41 -0.61
CA THR A 107 -3.42 -9.83 -0.35
C THR A 107 -3.75 -10.73 -1.54
N ILE A 108 -4.41 -10.19 -2.58
CA ILE A 108 -4.70 -10.91 -3.84
C ILE A 108 -3.46 -11.57 -4.44
N THR A 109 -2.31 -10.89 -4.41
CA THR A 109 -1.05 -11.38 -5.00
C THR A 109 -0.57 -12.65 -4.30
N ASN A 110 -0.68 -12.71 -2.97
CA ASN A 110 -0.24 -13.86 -2.19
C ASN A 110 -1.16 -15.05 -2.41
N THR A 111 -2.45 -14.78 -2.54
CA THR A 111 -3.45 -15.83 -2.82
C THR A 111 -3.28 -16.39 -4.24
N LEU A 112 -2.85 -15.57 -5.21
CA LEU A 112 -2.44 -16.08 -6.52
C LEU A 112 -1.17 -16.94 -6.45
N VAL A 113 -0.19 -16.58 -5.60
CA VAL A 113 1.03 -17.38 -5.39
C VAL A 113 0.71 -18.74 -4.75
N SER A 114 -0.24 -18.80 -3.82
CA SER A 114 -0.63 -20.08 -3.20
C SER A 114 -1.33 -21.02 -4.18
N VAL A 115 -2.05 -20.51 -5.19
CA VAL A 115 -2.59 -21.32 -6.31
C VAL A 115 -1.49 -22.03 -7.10
N GLY A 116 -0.25 -21.54 -7.10
CA GLY A 116 0.89 -22.26 -7.68
C GLY A 116 1.13 -23.65 -7.07
N HIS A 117 0.67 -23.87 -5.82
CA HIS A 117 0.83 -25.13 -5.08
C HIS A 117 -0.37 -26.08 -5.25
N ILE A 118 -1.37 -25.72 -6.08
CA ILE A 118 -2.67 -26.43 -6.20
C ILE A 118 -2.55 -27.89 -6.67
N ARG A 119 -1.38 -28.32 -7.14
CA ARG A 119 -1.11 -29.70 -7.56
C ARG A 119 -1.05 -30.67 -6.37
N SER A 120 -0.53 -30.23 -5.23
CA SER A 120 -0.47 -31.03 -3.99
C SER A 120 -1.50 -30.51 -2.99
N LYS A 121 -2.40 -31.38 -2.52
CA LYS A 121 -3.47 -30.98 -1.59
C LYS A 121 -2.92 -30.41 -0.29
N GLU A 122 -1.89 -31.05 0.26
CA GLU A 122 -1.29 -30.68 1.55
C GLU A 122 -0.47 -29.40 1.44
N GLU A 123 0.33 -29.27 0.37
CA GLU A 123 1.10 -28.04 0.12
C GLU A 123 0.16 -26.87 -0.17
N PHE A 124 -0.86 -27.07 -1.00
CA PHE A 124 -1.88 -26.08 -1.29
C PHE A 124 -2.59 -25.63 0.00
N GLN A 125 -3.03 -26.56 0.84
CA GLN A 125 -3.70 -26.21 2.09
C GLN A 125 -2.82 -25.33 2.98
N ARG A 126 -1.54 -25.68 3.16
CA ARG A 126 -0.62 -24.87 3.98
C ARG A 126 -0.31 -23.52 3.33
N ALA A 127 -0.01 -23.50 2.03
CA ALA A 127 0.27 -22.29 1.28
C ALA A 127 -0.94 -21.34 1.23
N PHE A 128 -2.15 -21.88 1.08
CA PHE A 128 -3.37 -21.10 1.01
C PHE A 128 -3.72 -20.48 2.37
N ALA A 129 -3.64 -21.26 3.47
CA ALA A 129 -3.80 -20.72 4.82
C ALA A 129 -2.77 -19.62 5.11
N ALA A 130 -1.53 -19.82 4.65
CA ALA A 130 -0.47 -18.84 4.77
C ALA A 130 -0.73 -17.54 3.98
N SER A 131 -1.32 -17.63 2.79
CA SER A 131 -1.71 -16.44 2.03
C SER A 131 -2.89 -15.70 2.65
N THR A 132 -3.92 -16.42 3.12
CA THR A 132 -5.20 -15.81 3.54
C THR A 132 -5.22 -15.36 5.00
N VAL A 133 -4.22 -15.71 5.82
CA VAL A 133 -4.13 -15.18 7.20
C VAL A 133 -4.01 -13.65 7.20
N HIS A 134 -3.36 -13.08 6.17
CA HIS A 134 -3.32 -11.64 5.96
C HIS A 134 -4.70 -11.08 5.61
N ASP A 135 -5.45 -11.76 4.73
CA ASP A 135 -6.82 -11.36 4.36
C ASP A 135 -7.70 -11.21 5.60
N PHE A 136 -7.77 -12.27 6.42
CA PHE A 136 -8.63 -12.26 7.60
C PHE A 136 -8.20 -11.23 8.64
N PHE A 137 -6.89 -10.98 8.79
CA PHE A 137 -6.40 -9.90 9.63
C PHE A 137 -6.89 -8.53 9.12
N ASN A 138 -6.71 -8.25 7.83
CA ASN A 138 -7.11 -6.98 7.22
C ASN A 138 -8.62 -6.78 7.24
N LEU A 139 -9.40 -7.82 6.95
CA LEU A 139 -10.86 -7.79 7.05
C LEU A 139 -11.31 -7.49 8.48
N MET A 140 -10.73 -8.17 9.47
CA MET A 140 -11.06 -7.91 10.88
C MET A 140 -10.63 -6.51 11.33
N ALA A 141 -9.48 -6.01 10.86
CA ALA A 141 -9.03 -4.65 11.12
C ALA A 141 -10.03 -3.63 10.58
N VAL A 142 -10.53 -3.79 9.34
CA VAL A 142 -11.55 -2.90 8.78
C VAL A 142 -12.88 -3.03 9.51
N LEU A 143 -13.32 -4.23 9.87
CA LEU A 143 -14.55 -4.43 10.65
C LEU A 143 -14.53 -3.72 12.01
N ILE A 144 -13.35 -3.52 12.59
CA ILE A 144 -13.19 -2.79 13.86
C ILE A 144 -12.99 -1.30 13.62
N PHE A 145 -12.00 -0.92 12.81
CA PHE A 145 -11.57 0.47 12.71
C PHE A 145 -12.43 1.32 11.77
N LEU A 146 -13.08 0.75 10.74
CA LEU A 146 -13.94 1.55 9.86
C LEU A 146 -15.17 2.10 10.60
N PRO A 147 -15.93 1.31 11.38
CA PRO A 147 -17.04 1.86 12.17
C PRO A 147 -16.58 2.89 13.21
N LEU A 148 -15.44 2.65 13.86
CA LEU A 148 -14.87 3.60 14.82
C LEU A 148 -14.43 4.90 14.13
N GLU A 149 -13.90 4.80 12.92
CA GLU A 149 -13.51 5.95 12.12
C GLU A 149 -14.72 6.76 11.68
N VAL A 150 -15.76 6.10 11.18
CA VAL A 150 -16.99 6.77 10.75
C VAL A 150 -17.71 7.42 11.93
N ALA A 151 -17.73 6.77 13.11
CA ALA A 151 -18.44 7.29 14.28
C ALA A 151 -17.66 8.40 15.02
N PHE A 152 -16.34 8.28 15.13
CA PHE A 152 -15.54 9.13 16.02
C PHE A 152 -14.35 9.81 15.34
N GLY A 153 -13.95 9.40 14.14
CA GLY A 153 -12.76 9.89 13.43
C GLY A 153 -11.47 9.62 14.20
N VAL A 154 -11.35 8.44 14.84
CA VAL A 154 -10.24 8.13 15.76
C VAL A 154 -8.89 8.22 15.06
N LEU A 155 -8.79 7.64 13.86
CA LEU A 155 -7.56 7.63 13.08
C LEU A 155 -7.33 8.99 12.42
N GLU A 156 -8.35 9.62 11.83
CA GLU A 156 -8.21 10.96 11.25
C GLU A 156 -7.70 11.97 12.29
N LYS A 157 -8.32 12.04 13.47
CA LYS A 157 -7.93 12.99 14.52
C LYS A 157 -6.52 12.74 15.02
N ALA A 158 -6.14 11.49 15.26
CA ALA A 158 -4.79 11.13 15.69
C ALA A 158 -3.76 11.43 14.59
N ALA A 159 -4.08 11.15 13.33
CA ALA A 159 -3.21 11.41 12.20
C ALA A 159 -3.04 12.91 11.95
N ARG A 160 -4.11 13.71 12.05
CA ARG A 160 -4.04 15.18 11.95
C ARG A 160 -3.17 15.76 13.05
N TYR A 161 -3.36 15.34 14.30
CA TYR A 161 -2.52 15.78 15.41
C TYR A 161 -1.03 15.49 15.16
N LEU A 162 -0.70 14.31 14.63
CA LEU A 162 0.67 13.98 14.25
C LEU A 162 1.14 14.81 13.04
N ALA A 163 0.32 14.99 12.02
CA ALA A 163 0.64 15.80 10.84
C ALA A 163 0.92 17.26 11.23
N ASP A 164 0.12 17.83 12.14
CA ASP A 164 0.30 19.15 12.70
C ASP A 164 1.63 19.24 13.44
N LEU A 165 2.01 18.23 14.25
CA LEU A 165 3.32 18.22 14.93
C LEU A 165 4.49 18.22 13.93
N PHE A 166 4.41 17.40 12.88
CA PHE A 166 5.44 17.33 11.84
C PHE A 166 5.51 18.59 10.97
N THR A 167 4.42 19.35 10.86
CA THR A 167 4.37 20.60 10.09
C THR A 167 4.62 21.84 10.94
N MET A 168 4.36 21.79 12.25
CA MET A 168 4.62 22.88 13.21
C MET A 168 6.10 23.06 13.54
N ASP A 169 6.89 21.99 13.70
CA ASP A 169 8.34 22.11 13.91
C ASP A 169 9.06 22.67 12.66
N ALA A 170 8.40 22.57 11.50
CA ALA A 170 8.86 23.16 10.26
C ALA A 170 8.47 24.65 10.07
N ASN A 171 7.73 25.26 10.99
CA ASN A 171 7.39 26.70 10.93
C ASN A 171 8.57 27.63 11.29
N LEU A 172 9.68 27.12 11.84
CA LEU A 172 10.94 27.87 11.91
C LEU A 172 11.71 27.86 10.56
N SER A 173 11.29 27.02 9.61
CA SER A 173 11.86 26.93 8.26
C SER A 173 10.79 27.05 7.16
N MET A 174 10.03 28.14 7.19
CA MET A 174 9.11 28.55 6.10
C MET A 174 9.81 28.90 4.76
N LYS A 175 11.07 28.48 4.58
CA LYS A 175 11.81 28.47 3.30
C LYS A 175 11.92 27.07 2.68
N ASP A 176 11.73 25.98 3.43
CA ASP A 176 12.00 24.61 2.94
C ASP A 176 10.82 23.96 2.19
N TYR A 177 9.57 24.37 2.43
CA TYR A 177 8.41 23.80 1.70
C TYR A 177 8.32 24.26 0.23
N ASN A 178 8.98 25.36 -0.15
CA ASN A 178 9.13 25.72 -1.56
C ASN A 178 10.24 24.94 -2.26
N PHE A 179 11.10 24.21 -1.53
CA PHE A 179 12.18 23.43 -2.15
C PHE A 179 11.63 22.27 -2.97
N MET A 180 10.70 21.50 -2.42
CA MET A 180 10.10 20.35 -3.13
C MET A 180 9.29 20.79 -4.35
N LYS A 181 8.53 21.89 -4.21
CA LYS A 181 7.83 22.50 -5.35
C LYS A 181 8.82 23.03 -6.38
N SER A 182 9.89 23.70 -5.98
CA SER A 182 10.95 24.16 -6.90
C SER A 182 11.67 23.02 -7.60
N LEU A 183 11.88 21.89 -6.91
CA LEU A 183 12.55 20.72 -7.43
C LEU A 183 11.67 19.97 -8.47
N THR A 184 10.36 19.90 -8.22
CA THR A 184 9.41 19.17 -9.08
C THR A 184 8.78 20.05 -10.16
N ALA A 185 8.74 21.38 -9.99
CA ALA A 185 8.09 22.31 -10.92
C ALA A 185 8.59 22.18 -12.36
N PRO A 186 9.91 22.11 -12.67
CA PRO A 186 10.36 22.00 -14.05
C PRO A 186 9.81 20.75 -14.76
N ALA A 187 9.77 19.61 -14.06
CA ALA A 187 9.25 18.38 -14.61
C ALA A 187 7.72 18.39 -14.72
N LEU A 188 7.03 19.01 -13.76
CA LEU A 188 5.58 19.21 -13.81
C LEU A 188 5.17 20.12 -14.97
N ASP A 189 5.95 21.17 -15.24
CA ASP A 189 5.69 22.09 -16.35
C ASP A 189 5.87 21.40 -17.70
N VAL A 190 6.83 20.48 -17.84
CA VAL A 190 6.95 19.62 -19.02
C VAL A 190 5.70 18.74 -19.18
N ILE A 191 5.18 18.13 -18.11
CA ILE A 191 3.94 17.33 -18.16
C ILE A 191 2.75 18.22 -18.58
N LYS A 192 2.66 19.45 -18.05
CA LYS A 192 1.62 20.42 -18.42
C LYS A 192 1.71 20.82 -19.89
N GLN A 193 2.91 21.06 -20.41
CA GLN A 193 3.13 21.38 -21.82
C GLN A 193 2.75 20.22 -22.75
N ILE A 194 3.06 18.98 -22.36
CA ILE A 194 2.66 17.80 -23.14
C ILE A 194 1.14 17.64 -23.16
N THR A 195 0.48 17.93 -22.04
CA THR A 195 -0.97 17.76 -21.87
C THR A 195 -1.80 18.95 -22.33
N SER A 196 -1.20 20.13 -22.51
CA SER A 196 -1.88 21.34 -22.98
C SER A 196 -2.36 21.28 -24.43
N VAL A 197 -2.01 20.22 -25.17
CA VAL A 197 -2.62 19.92 -26.48
C VAL A 197 -4.11 19.60 -26.34
N LEU A 198 -4.55 19.21 -25.14
CA LEU A 198 -5.94 18.95 -24.81
C LEU A 198 -6.53 20.12 -24.03
N ASP A 199 -7.81 20.42 -24.26
CA ASP A 199 -8.46 21.55 -23.59
C ASP A 199 -9.14 21.16 -22.26
N GLY A 200 -9.01 22.07 -21.28
CA GLY A 200 -9.77 22.06 -20.02
C GLY A 200 -9.66 20.74 -19.24
N LYS A 201 -10.81 20.07 -19.02
CA LYS A 201 -10.88 18.83 -18.23
C LYS A 201 -10.08 17.68 -18.85
N TRP A 202 -9.93 17.65 -20.18
CA TRP A 202 -9.19 16.58 -20.86
C TRP A 202 -7.68 16.66 -20.62
N ALA A 203 -7.12 17.88 -20.53
CA ALA A 203 -5.74 18.05 -20.05
C ALA A 203 -5.58 17.52 -18.63
N GLY A 204 -6.52 17.84 -17.73
CA GLY A 204 -6.52 17.33 -16.36
C GLY A 204 -6.55 15.79 -16.30
N ILE A 205 -7.43 15.15 -17.08
CA ILE A 205 -7.49 13.68 -17.17
C ILE A 205 -6.17 13.12 -17.72
N ALA A 206 -5.60 13.72 -18.76
CA ALA A 206 -4.33 13.27 -19.33
C ALA A 206 -3.17 13.39 -18.32
N MET A 207 -3.13 14.48 -17.53
CA MET A 207 -2.16 14.64 -16.44
C MET A 207 -2.32 13.55 -15.38
N ILE A 208 -3.55 13.22 -14.98
CA ILE A 208 -3.81 12.13 -14.03
C ILE A 208 -3.34 10.79 -14.61
N VAL A 209 -3.68 10.47 -15.85
CA VAL A 209 -3.30 9.20 -16.50
C VAL A 209 -1.79 9.09 -16.62
N LEU A 210 -1.10 10.15 -17.08
CA LEU A 210 0.36 10.20 -17.15
C LEU A 210 0.99 10.08 -15.76
N GLY A 211 0.46 10.81 -14.77
CA GLY A 211 0.90 10.75 -13.38
C GLY A 211 0.75 9.35 -12.79
N ILE A 212 -0.40 8.70 -12.95
CA ILE A 212 -0.61 7.30 -12.52
C ILE A 212 0.37 6.37 -13.24
N GLY A 213 0.57 6.54 -14.55
CA GLY A 213 1.54 5.77 -15.32
C GLY A 213 2.98 5.92 -14.80
N LEU A 214 3.38 7.15 -14.46
CA LEU A 214 4.68 7.44 -13.86
C LEU A 214 4.81 6.89 -12.44
N ILE A 215 3.76 6.96 -11.59
CA ILE A 215 3.76 6.33 -10.26
C ILE A 215 3.93 4.81 -10.41
N LEU A 216 3.16 4.17 -11.30
CA LEU A 216 3.24 2.74 -11.56
C LEU A 216 4.64 2.34 -12.03
N PHE A 217 5.19 3.06 -13.00
CA PHE A 217 6.55 2.85 -13.48
C PHE A 217 7.56 3.02 -12.34
N ALA A 218 7.53 4.16 -11.65
CA ALA A 218 8.51 4.52 -10.64
C ALA A 218 8.51 3.53 -9.46
N VAL A 219 7.34 3.25 -8.87
CA VAL A 219 7.19 2.33 -7.73
C VAL A 219 7.57 0.90 -8.13
N THR A 220 7.19 0.45 -9.33
CA THR A 220 7.54 -0.90 -9.80
C THR A 220 9.04 -1.07 -10.01
N PHE A 221 9.69 -0.14 -10.68
CA PHE A 221 11.14 -0.22 -10.92
C PHE A 221 11.94 0.03 -9.64
N LEU A 222 11.45 0.89 -8.75
CA LEU A 222 12.04 1.14 -7.44
C LEU A 222 12.04 -0.15 -6.61
N GLY A 223 10.89 -0.84 -6.55
CA GLY A 223 10.79 -2.15 -5.90
C GLY A 223 11.71 -3.20 -6.51
N LYS A 224 11.85 -3.24 -7.85
CA LYS A 224 12.78 -4.18 -8.52
C LYS A 224 14.25 -3.90 -8.18
N LEU A 225 14.69 -2.64 -8.24
CA LEU A 225 16.07 -2.27 -7.92
C LEU A 225 16.40 -2.51 -6.45
N LEU A 226 15.51 -2.10 -5.55
CA LEU A 226 15.68 -2.33 -4.12
C LEU A 226 15.71 -3.83 -3.81
N LYS A 227 14.84 -4.63 -4.43
CA LYS A 227 14.90 -6.10 -4.34
C LYS A 227 16.26 -6.63 -4.76
N GLN A 228 16.82 -6.21 -5.90
CA GLN A 228 18.15 -6.66 -6.34
C GLN A 228 19.28 -6.28 -5.38
N VAL A 229 19.19 -5.15 -4.69
CA VAL A 229 20.20 -4.70 -3.72
C VAL A 229 20.02 -5.38 -2.36
N MET A 230 18.77 -5.67 -1.99
CA MET A 230 18.40 -5.99 -0.60
C MET A 230 18.03 -7.46 -0.37
N VAL A 231 17.78 -8.28 -1.40
CA VAL A 231 17.34 -9.69 -1.22
C VAL A 231 18.27 -10.52 -0.34
N GLY A 232 19.60 -10.38 -0.49
CA GLY A 232 20.55 -11.11 0.36
C GLY A 232 20.45 -10.71 1.83
N LYS A 233 20.35 -9.40 2.11
CA LYS A 233 20.18 -8.85 3.46
C LYS A 233 18.81 -9.22 4.05
N ALA A 234 17.75 -9.11 3.25
CA ALA A 234 16.40 -9.48 3.62
C ALA A 234 16.30 -10.96 3.99
N LYS A 235 16.93 -11.86 3.21
CA LYS A 235 16.99 -13.30 3.51
C LYS A 235 17.75 -13.59 4.81
N ALA A 236 18.86 -12.89 5.05
CA ALA A 236 19.62 -13.03 6.30
C ALA A 236 18.83 -12.55 7.52
N MET A 237 18.13 -11.42 7.43
CA MET A 237 17.26 -10.91 8.50
C MET A 237 16.09 -11.84 8.77
N LEU A 238 15.47 -12.36 7.72
CA LEU A 238 14.41 -13.36 7.82
C LEU A 238 14.90 -14.61 8.56
N HIS A 239 15.99 -15.23 8.13
CA HIS A 239 16.57 -16.39 8.82
C HIS A 239 16.94 -16.10 10.27
N GLY A 240 17.46 -14.90 10.54
CA GLY A 240 17.83 -14.47 11.88
C GLY A 240 16.66 -14.12 12.78
N ALA A 241 15.45 -13.87 12.25
CA ALA A 241 14.27 -13.50 13.02
C ALA A 241 13.28 -14.66 13.20
N ILE A 242 13.28 -15.61 12.27
CA ILE A 242 12.46 -16.82 12.35
C ILE A 242 12.74 -17.55 13.67
N GLY A 243 11.67 -17.86 14.42
CA GLY A 243 11.74 -18.62 15.67
C GLY A 243 12.09 -17.81 16.92
N LYS A 244 12.44 -16.52 16.81
CA LYS A 244 12.77 -15.65 17.95
C LYS A 244 11.56 -15.00 18.64
N GLY A 245 10.36 -15.49 18.31
CA GLY A 245 9.10 -15.03 18.88
C GLY A 245 8.39 -13.93 18.06
N PRO A 246 7.18 -13.54 18.47
CA PRO A 246 6.29 -12.69 17.67
C PRO A 246 6.82 -11.29 17.36
N VAL A 247 7.44 -10.64 18.34
CA VAL A 247 7.94 -9.26 18.17
C VAL A 247 9.07 -9.22 17.13
N ALA A 248 9.99 -10.19 17.19
CA ALA A 248 11.04 -10.34 16.19
C ALA A 248 10.45 -10.61 14.79
N GLY A 249 9.38 -11.41 14.71
CA GLY A 249 8.62 -11.62 13.48
C GLY A 249 8.05 -10.32 12.91
N ILE A 250 7.32 -9.54 13.71
CA ILE A 250 6.74 -8.25 13.28
C ILE A 250 7.84 -7.28 12.85
N LEU A 251 8.87 -7.06 13.67
CA LEU A 251 9.94 -6.12 13.34
C LEU A 251 10.70 -6.52 12.06
N SER A 252 10.96 -7.82 11.88
CA SER A 252 11.63 -8.30 10.66
C SER A 252 10.75 -8.17 9.42
N GLY A 253 9.45 -8.48 9.51
CA GLY A 253 8.50 -8.27 8.42
C GLY A 253 8.41 -6.79 8.01
N THR A 254 8.34 -5.89 9.00
CA THR A 254 8.34 -4.44 8.79
C THR A 254 9.63 -4.02 8.10
N ALA A 255 10.78 -4.37 8.66
CA ALA A 255 12.08 -3.98 8.11
C ALA A 255 12.30 -4.53 6.70
N VAL A 256 12.01 -5.81 6.46
CA VAL A 256 12.13 -6.42 5.13
C VAL A 256 11.22 -5.71 4.13
N THR A 257 9.97 -5.40 4.51
CA THR A 257 9.06 -4.69 3.61
C THR A 257 9.48 -3.26 3.36
N VAL A 258 9.94 -2.52 4.36
CA VAL A 258 10.48 -1.16 4.15
C VAL A 258 11.69 -1.20 3.21
N MET A 259 12.55 -2.21 3.32
CA MET A 259 13.69 -2.35 2.42
C MET A 259 13.30 -2.77 1.00
N VAL A 260 12.31 -3.67 0.86
CA VAL A 260 11.87 -4.20 -0.44
C VAL A 260 10.83 -3.30 -1.12
N GLN A 261 10.16 -2.44 -0.35
CA GLN A 261 9.05 -1.56 -0.76
C GLN A 261 7.81 -2.29 -1.31
N SER A 262 7.68 -3.59 -1.06
CA SER A 262 6.56 -4.42 -1.53
C SER A 262 6.24 -5.49 -0.49
N SER A 263 5.13 -5.32 0.22
CA SER A 263 4.65 -6.30 1.21
C SER A 263 4.20 -7.59 0.56
N SER A 264 3.58 -7.53 -0.61
CA SER A 264 3.25 -8.71 -1.42
C SER A 264 4.50 -9.52 -1.75
N THR A 265 5.60 -8.89 -2.17
CA THR A 265 6.88 -9.59 -2.37
C THR A 265 7.39 -10.19 -1.08
N THR A 266 7.38 -9.44 0.02
CA THR A 266 7.88 -9.90 1.34
C THR A 266 7.11 -11.12 1.85
N THR A 267 5.79 -11.06 1.80
CA THR A 267 4.88 -12.10 2.31
C THR A 267 4.78 -13.29 1.37
N SER A 268 4.85 -13.10 0.05
CA SER A 268 4.92 -14.17 -0.94
C SER A 268 6.16 -15.07 -0.79
N LEU A 269 7.24 -14.60 -0.14
CA LEU A 269 8.38 -15.47 0.19
C LEU A 269 8.01 -16.51 1.25
N MET A 270 7.04 -16.22 2.12
CA MET A 270 6.60 -17.13 3.18
C MET A 270 5.64 -18.20 2.66
N VAL A 271 4.86 -17.90 1.62
CA VAL A 271 3.85 -18.81 1.07
C VAL A 271 4.45 -20.16 0.63
N PRO A 272 5.55 -20.24 -0.14
CA PRO A 272 6.19 -21.52 -0.48
C PRO A 272 6.79 -22.24 0.73
N LEU A 273 7.32 -21.52 1.71
CA LEU A 273 7.90 -22.11 2.92
C LEU A 273 6.84 -22.71 3.83
N ALA A 274 5.64 -22.10 3.86
CA ALA A 274 4.49 -22.72 4.49
C ALA A 274 3.97 -23.91 3.68
N GLY A 275 3.91 -23.76 2.36
CA GLY A 275 3.56 -24.83 1.42
C GLY A 275 4.40 -26.09 1.63
N SER A 276 5.72 -25.95 1.72
CA SER A 276 6.64 -27.07 1.99
C SER A 276 6.61 -27.60 3.44
N GLY A 277 5.84 -26.96 4.32
CA GLY A 277 5.71 -27.37 5.73
C GLY A 277 6.86 -26.92 6.63
N VAL A 278 7.79 -26.10 6.12
CA VAL A 278 8.88 -25.54 6.93
C VAL A 278 8.36 -24.61 8.01
N PHE A 279 7.28 -23.87 7.73
CA PHE A 279 6.59 -23.03 8.71
C PHE A 279 5.08 -23.27 8.74
N SER A 280 4.51 -23.19 9.93
CA SER A 280 3.06 -23.13 10.11
C SER A 280 2.51 -21.72 9.88
N THR A 281 1.21 -21.61 9.60
CA THR A 281 0.49 -20.33 9.51
C THR A 281 0.72 -19.45 10.74
N ARG A 282 0.74 -20.05 11.94
CA ARG A 282 0.99 -19.34 13.20
C ARG A 282 2.40 -18.75 13.29
N GLN A 283 3.40 -19.42 12.74
CA GLN A 283 4.80 -18.95 12.76
C GLN A 283 5.04 -17.80 11.78
N ILE A 284 4.39 -17.81 10.62
CA ILE A 284 4.54 -16.75 9.61
C ILE A 284 3.63 -15.53 9.87
N TYR A 285 2.59 -15.70 10.69
CA TYR A 285 1.58 -14.67 10.93
C TYR A 285 2.20 -13.36 11.46
N PRO A 286 3.06 -13.35 12.51
CA PRO A 286 3.70 -12.12 12.97
C PRO A 286 4.55 -11.43 11.90
N PHE A 287 5.25 -12.21 11.07
CA PHE A 287 6.03 -11.67 9.95
C PHE A 287 5.15 -10.98 8.91
N THR A 288 3.99 -11.56 8.64
CA THR A 288 2.99 -11.01 7.71
C THR A 288 2.41 -9.70 8.24
N LEU A 289 2.14 -9.61 9.56
CA LEU A 289 1.71 -8.37 10.22
C LEU A 289 2.76 -7.27 10.13
N GLY A 290 4.02 -7.62 10.35
CA GLY A 290 5.14 -6.71 10.15
C GLY A 290 5.19 -6.18 8.72
N ALA A 291 5.09 -7.09 7.74
CA ALA A 291 5.08 -6.69 6.34
C ALA A 291 3.92 -5.75 6.01
N ASN A 292 2.76 -5.93 6.64
CA ASN A 292 1.63 -5.02 6.50
C ASN A 292 1.97 -3.60 6.96
N ILE A 293 2.52 -3.47 8.18
CA ILE A 293 3.01 -2.18 8.72
C ILE A 293 4.05 -1.56 7.79
N GLY A 294 4.99 -2.36 7.29
CA GLY A 294 6.06 -1.87 6.41
C GLY A 294 5.58 -1.28 5.08
N THR A 295 4.42 -1.69 4.57
CA THR A 295 3.83 -1.15 3.32
C THR A 295 3.59 0.36 3.39
N THR A 296 3.30 0.86 4.59
CA THR A 296 2.83 2.23 4.83
C THR A 296 3.90 3.29 4.53
N ILE A 297 5.18 2.91 4.48
CA ILE A 297 6.29 3.81 4.14
C ILE A 297 6.13 4.46 2.77
N THR A 298 5.50 3.78 1.82
CA THR A 298 5.30 4.30 0.45
C THR A 298 4.35 5.48 0.41
N ALA A 299 3.28 5.44 1.21
CA ALA A 299 2.34 6.54 1.36
C ALA A 299 2.99 7.73 2.09
N LEU A 300 3.82 7.46 3.10
CA LEU A 300 4.60 8.51 3.78
C LEU A 300 5.56 9.21 2.81
N LEU A 301 6.32 8.44 2.01
CA LEU A 301 7.21 9.00 0.99
C LEU A 301 6.42 9.83 -0.06
N ALA A 302 5.27 9.34 -0.51
CA ALA A 302 4.40 10.08 -1.41
C ALA A 302 3.86 11.37 -0.78
N ALA A 303 3.53 11.37 0.52
CA ALA A 303 3.06 12.56 1.22
C ALA A 303 4.15 13.62 1.39
N THR A 304 5.41 13.20 1.63
CA THR A 304 6.55 14.14 1.67
C THR A 304 6.83 14.82 0.33
N ALA A 305 6.26 14.29 -0.77
CA ALA A 305 6.32 14.92 -2.08
C ALA A 305 5.41 16.14 -2.23
N ILE A 306 4.37 16.22 -1.39
CA ILE A 306 3.36 17.26 -1.45
C ILE A 306 3.80 18.42 -0.57
N SER A 307 3.57 19.65 -1.03
CA SER A 307 3.96 20.87 -0.33
C SER A 307 2.88 21.93 -0.41
N GLY A 308 2.97 22.94 0.46
CA GLY A 308 1.97 24.01 0.56
C GLY A 308 0.71 23.56 1.31
N SER A 309 -0.43 24.19 1.00
CA SER A 309 -1.70 23.98 1.73
C SER A 309 -2.27 22.56 1.64
N ALA A 310 -1.79 21.75 0.70
CA ALA A 310 -2.20 20.36 0.52
C ALA A 310 -1.36 19.36 1.33
N ALA A 311 -0.23 19.79 1.91
CA ALA A 311 0.74 18.91 2.56
C ALA A 311 0.17 18.25 3.82
N GLU A 312 -0.53 19.01 4.66
CA GLU A 312 -1.16 18.52 5.88
C GLU A 312 -2.17 17.40 5.57
N ALA A 313 -3.03 17.60 4.57
CA ALA A 313 -4.03 16.61 4.18
C ALA A 313 -3.39 15.33 3.60
N ALA A 314 -2.38 15.48 2.73
CA ALA A 314 -1.62 14.37 2.16
C ALA A 314 -0.91 13.55 3.26
N LEU A 315 -0.24 14.24 4.19
CA LEU A 315 0.44 13.61 5.33
C LEU A 315 -0.54 12.95 6.30
N THR A 316 -1.69 13.57 6.54
CA THR A 316 -2.77 13.00 7.35
C THR A 316 -3.19 11.64 6.79
N VAL A 317 -3.48 11.51 5.49
CA VAL A 317 -3.88 10.22 4.90
C VAL A 317 -2.77 9.18 4.98
N ALA A 318 -1.52 9.57 4.75
CA ALA A 318 -0.39 8.67 4.92
C ALA A 318 -0.23 8.19 6.37
N LEU A 319 -0.41 9.07 7.35
CA LEU A 319 -0.36 8.73 8.77
C LEU A 319 -1.57 7.89 9.20
N VAL A 320 -2.77 8.13 8.66
CA VAL A 320 -3.92 7.24 8.86
C VAL A 320 -3.57 5.82 8.41
N HIS A 321 -2.88 5.66 7.27
CA HIS A 321 -2.44 4.35 6.81
C HIS A 321 -1.49 3.66 7.82
N VAL A 322 -0.54 4.41 8.38
CA VAL A 322 0.39 3.93 9.41
C VAL A 322 -0.38 3.53 10.68
N LEU A 323 -1.18 4.44 11.22
CA LEU A 323 -1.93 4.24 12.46
C LEU A 323 -2.92 3.09 12.35
N PHE A 324 -3.64 2.98 11.23
CA PHE A 324 -4.54 1.85 10.95
C PHE A 324 -3.81 0.52 11.08
N ASN A 325 -2.66 0.36 10.43
CA ASN A 325 -1.89 -0.88 10.47
C ASN A 325 -1.28 -1.15 11.85
N VAL A 326 -0.69 -0.14 12.49
CA VAL A 326 -0.06 -0.30 13.81
C VAL A 326 -1.10 -0.60 14.87
N PHE A 327 -2.19 0.18 14.94
CA PHE A 327 -3.26 -0.05 15.92
C PHE A 327 -4.00 -1.36 15.67
N ALA A 328 -4.20 -1.77 14.42
CA ALA A 328 -4.73 -3.10 14.11
C ALA A 328 -3.83 -4.20 14.67
N VAL A 329 -2.51 -4.12 14.49
CA VAL A 329 -1.59 -5.11 15.06
C VAL A 329 -1.63 -5.08 16.60
N LEU A 330 -1.57 -3.90 17.21
CA LEU A 330 -1.63 -3.77 18.67
C LEU A 330 -2.92 -4.33 19.26
N LEU A 331 -4.07 -4.07 18.64
CA LEU A 331 -5.36 -4.51 19.12
C LEU A 331 -5.60 -6.01 18.84
N ILE A 332 -5.53 -6.40 17.57
CA ILE A 332 -5.86 -7.75 17.12
C ILE A 332 -4.81 -8.76 17.56
N TYR A 333 -3.53 -8.45 17.34
CA TYR A 333 -2.47 -9.37 17.71
C TYR A 333 -2.12 -9.25 19.19
N GLY A 334 -2.25 -8.07 19.80
CA GLY A 334 -1.99 -7.90 21.23
C GLY A 334 -2.97 -8.66 22.12
N LEU A 335 -4.26 -8.68 21.76
CA LEU A 335 -5.30 -9.38 22.53
C LEU A 335 -5.33 -10.88 22.19
N PRO A 336 -5.11 -11.79 23.15
CA PRO A 336 -5.10 -13.23 22.89
C PRO A 336 -6.38 -13.76 22.22
N LEU A 337 -7.54 -13.22 22.61
CA LEU A 337 -8.83 -13.61 22.06
C LEU A 337 -8.97 -13.29 20.56
N LEU A 338 -8.43 -12.15 20.12
CA LEU A 338 -8.52 -11.72 18.72
C LEU A 338 -7.40 -12.33 17.86
N ARG A 339 -6.23 -12.60 18.46
CA ARG A 339 -5.04 -13.09 17.76
C ARG A 339 -5.31 -14.38 16.97
N ASP A 340 -6.08 -15.28 17.54
CA ASP A 340 -6.31 -16.61 16.96
C ASP A 340 -7.38 -16.65 15.87
N ILE A 341 -8.24 -15.62 15.79
CA ILE A 341 -9.35 -15.57 14.84
C ILE A 341 -8.85 -15.62 13.39
N PRO A 342 -7.90 -14.77 12.93
CA PRO A 342 -7.43 -14.80 11.55
C PRO A 342 -6.77 -16.13 11.17
N VAL A 343 -6.05 -16.74 12.11
CA VAL A 343 -5.39 -18.04 11.89
C VAL A 343 -6.43 -19.14 11.70
N HIS A 344 -7.42 -19.23 12.59
CA HIS A 344 -8.45 -20.26 12.51
C HIS A 344 -9.32 -20.11 11.25
N CYS A 345 -9.69 -18.87 10.90
CA CYS A 345 -10.42 -18.59 9.66
C CYS A 345 -9.61 -18.98 8.42
N ALA A 346 -8.33 -18.64 8.38
CA ALA A 346 -7.44 -19.00 7.28
C ALA A 346 -7.28 -20.51 7.12
N GLU A 347 -7.06 -21.24 8.21
CA GLU A 347 -6.95 -22.70 8.16
C GLU A 347 -8.27 -23.38 7.81
N ALA A 348 -9.40 -22.87 8.28
CA ALA A 348 -10.73 -23.38 7.93
C ALA A 348 -11.02 -23.19 6.44
N LEU A 349 -10.77 -21.98 5.91
CA LEU A 349 -10.92 -21.68 4.50
C LEU A 349 -9.98 -22.57 3.66
N ALA A 350 -8.72 -22.73 4.06
CA ALA A 350 -7.77 -23.56 3.35
C ALA A 350 -8.17 -25.05 3.33
N ARG A 351 -8.70 -25.59 4.45
CA ARG A 351 -9.23 -26.96 4.49
C ARG A 351 -10.41 -27.14 3.53
N ALA A 352 -11.30 -26.15 3.44
CA ALA A 352 -12.42 -26.17 2.50
C ALA A 352 -11.94 -26.10 1.04
N SER A 353 -11.06 -25.14 0.73
CA SER A 353 -10.46 -24.93 -0.58
C SER A 353 -9.61 -26.11 -1.07
N ALA A 354 -8.95 -26.84 -0.16
CA ALA A 354 -8.18 -28.03 -0.51
C ALA A 354 -9.08 -29.24 -0.87
N ARG A 355 -10.35 -29.24 -0.44
CA ARG A 355 -11.35 -30.25 -0.84
C ARG A 355 -11.99 -29.88 -2.18
N ASN A 356 -12.28 -28.60 -2.39
CA ASN A 356 -12.84 -28.08 -3.63
C ASN A 356 -11.96 -26.96 -4.18
N LYS A 357 -11.10 -27.28 -5.15
CA LYS A 357 -10.19 -26.33 -5.80
C LYS A 357 -10.92 -25.15 -6.45
N GLY A 358 -12.15 -25.35 -6.92
CA GLY A 358 -13.00 -24.28 -7.45
C GLY A 358 -13.42 -23.27 -6.38
N ALA A 359 -13.55 -23.69 -5.12
CA ALA A 359 -13.89 -22.80 -4.01
C ALA A 359 -12.77 -21.79 -3.72
N ALA A 360 -11.50 -22.16 -3.95
CA ALA A 360 -10.38 -21.22 -3.83
C ALA A 360 -10.46 -20.08 -4.86
N MET A 361 -10.73 -20.43 -6.12
CA MET A 361 -10.90 -19.45 -7.19
C MET A 361 -12.15 -18.60 -6.95
N ALA A 362 -13.26 -19.22 -6.53
CA ALA A 362 -14.48 -18.52 -6.19
C ALA A 362 -14.28 -17.54 -5.02
N TYR A 363 -13.47 -17.89 -4.01
CA TYR A 363 -13.09 -16.97 -2.94
C TYR A 363 -12.32 -15.77 -3.49
N VAL A 364 -11.26 -15.99 -4.28
CA VAL A 364 -10.42 -14.90 -4.83
C VAL A 364 -11.23 -13.98 -5.74
N VAL A 365 -11.94 -14.55 -6.72
CA VAL A 365 -12.73 -13.76 -7.67
C VAL A 365 -13.92 -13.11 -6.94
N GLY A 366 -14.51 -13.84 -6.00
CA GLY A 366 -15.61 -13.40 -5.15
C GLY A 366 -15.26 -12.18 -4.31
N SER A 367 -14.21 -12.27 -3.49
CA SER A 367 -13.87 -11.26 -2.48
C SER A 367 -13.23 -10.01 -3.08
N PHE A 368 -12.43 -10.13 -4.14
CA PHE A 368 -11.68 -9.00 -4.70
C PHE A 368 -12.33 -8.34 -5.92
N PHE A 369 -13.23 -9.03 -6.64
CA PHE A 369 -13.85 -8.48 -7.86
C PHE A 369 -15.37 -8.50 -7.82
N VAL A 370 -15.99 -9.66 -7.58
CA VAL A 370 -17.46 -9.81 -7.68
C VAL A 370 -18.18 -9.07 -6.57
N LEU A 371 -17.78 -9.27 -5.30
CA LEU A 371 -18.41 -8.61 -4.17
C LEU A 371 -18.22 -7.09 -4.21
N PRO A 372 -16.99 -6.55 -4.42
CA PRO A 372 -16.82 -5.11 -4.62
C PRO A 372 -17.61 -4.58 -5.82
N GLY A 373 -17.53 -5.24 -6.98
CA GLY A 373 -18.25 -4.81 -8.18
C GLY A 373 -19.77 -4.81 -8.02
N ALA A 374 -20.34 -5.87 -7.45
CA ALA A 374 -21.78 -5.98 -7.23
C ALA A 374 -22.28 -4.95 -6.22
N LEU A 375 -21.57 -4.73 -5.11
CA LEU A 375 -21.95 -3.71 -4.12
C LEU A 375 -21.79 -2.29 -4.68
N LEU A 376 -20.76 -2.02 -5.48
CA LEU A 376 -20.61 -0.74 -6.17
C LEU A 376 -21.76 -0.46 -7.15
N LEU A 377 -22.33 -1.50 -7.77
CA LEU A 377 -23.51 -1.37 -8.64
C LEU A 377 -24.82 -1.26 -7.85
N ALA A 378 -24.92 -1.90 -6.69
CA ALA A 378 -26.12 -1.93 -5.87
C ALA A 378 -26.33 -0.68 -5.00
N ILE A 379 -25.26 0.03 -4.65
CA ILE A 379 -25.31 1.25 -3.81
C ILE A 379 -25.50 2.53 -4.67
N ARG A 380 -25.64 2.38 -5.99
CA ARG A 380 -25.87 3.49 -6.94
C ARG A 380 -27.29 4.01 -6.96
#